data_AF-A0A815K970-F1
#
_entry.id   AF-A0A815K970-F1
#
_cell.length_a   1.000
_cell.length_b   1.000
_cell.length_c   1.000
_cell.angle_alpha   90.00
_cell.angle_beta   90.00
_cell.angle_gamma   90.00
#
_symmetry.space_group_name_H-M   'P 1'
#
loop_
_entity.id
_entity.type
_entity.pdbx_description
1 polymer ?
#
loop_
_entity_poly.entity_id
_entity_poly.type
_entity_poly.pdbx_seq_one_letter_code
_entity_poly.pdbx_strand_id
1 'polypeptide(L)'
;MCIKCFNCIAFDAQNVGQTASMAPDYSKAVQAAEKILGLLNRKQSIDNDSSDDDEILKFNGNFEFANVHFIYPNRPESVILREFTVKIRADQQVALVGASGCGKSTTIQLIERFYDTNLVDSNDIRSLNLQWYRSQNKMSKSQATCVCSQSSSSRHRSPSESSRRKKSCKQPRRTSIPSPLQPTSIKSSCADGLYKPPAKLRLVQTSLTDSSTIEYQRLEWESLKKTIIGRLNKVNTSNLPLIISELFQYNIVRGRGLFARGIIEAQIASPFYTPVYAALVSVINSKIPQIGDLVVKQLISLFHQSYQRNDKTNCLTITRFIAHLLNRNVLHAIAVLEMLVSLLRNPSDDSVELAIELIKECGQKLSQGYPRILDSFFSTLKNLLHESSLDKRTLNMIEVLFAIRIDQFKANPPIPSGLDLVDEDDQYKHTISLHDPGELEPMLDESSSSSSNNDEEEKQDDRVQNENQQSISDQINTNFLALFRTMFLTIDLNHSAEKCTHTTSSSRVYIKSLFLELVKSLGGFNELNNCLTDPTLTEYFQGLFPRDNPKNTKFSINFFASIGLDGLTNEL
;
A
#
# COMPACT_ATOMS: atom_id res chain seq x y z
N MET A 1 2.64 -31.94 -58.13
CA MET A 1 3.00 -32.52 -56.81
C MET A 1 4.07 -31.71 -56.05
N CYS A 2 4.62 -30.60 -56.58
CA CYS A 2 5.81 -29.97 -55.97
C CYS A 2 5.55 -28.79 -55.00
N ILE A 3 4.45 -28.03 -55.12
CA ILE A 3 4.23 -26.82 -54.28
C ILE A 3 3.82 -27.15 -52.84
N LYS A 4 3.00 -28.18 -52.62
CA LYS A 4 2.56 -28.57 -51.27
C LYS A 4 3.72 -29.11 -50.42
N CYS A 5 4.59 -29.93 -51.01
CA CYS A 5 5.78 -30.44 -50.32
C CYS A 5 6.74 -29.30 -49.95
N PHE A 6 6.93 -28.33 -50.85
CA PHE A 6 7.77 -27.16 -50.58
C PHE A 6 7.23 -26.33 -49.41
N ASN A 7 5.93 -26.05 -49.39
CA ASN A 7 5.32 -25.26 -48.31
C ASN A 7 5.38 -25.98 -46.95
N CYS A 8 5.23 -27.31 -46.90
CA CYS A 8 5.42 -28.06 -45.66
C CYS A 8 6.86 -27.95 -45.14
N ILE A 9 7.85 -28.13 -46.01
CA ILE A 9 9.27 -28.04 -45.63
C ILE A 9 9.61 -26.61 -45.17
N ALA A 10 9.06 -25.58 -45.82
CA ALA A 10 9.27 -24.19 -45.44
C ALA A 10 8.65 -23.86 -44.07
N PHE A 11 7.44 -24.38 -43.79
CA PHE A 11 6.75 -24.18 -42.52
C PHE A 11 7.47 -24.90 -41.36
N ASP A 12 7.94 -26.13 -41.60
CA ASP A 12 8.72 -26.90 -40.62
C ASP A 12 10.05 -26.20 -40.31
N ALA A 13 10.76 -25.69 -41.32
CA ALA A 13 12.00 -24.94 -41.13
C ALA A 13 11.78 -23.65 -40.32
N GLN A 14 10.67 -22.95 -40.54
CA GLN A 14 10.33 -21.74 -39.79
C GLN A 14 10.00 -22.06 -38.32
N ASN A 15 9.27 -23.14 -38.04
CA ASN A 15 8.96 -23.58 -36.68
C ASN A 15 10.20 -24.08 -35.92
N VAL A 16 11.11 -24.78 -36.60
CA VAL A 16 12.40 -25.16 -36.02
C VAL A 16 13.24 -23.92 -35.71
N GLY A 17 13.25 -22.92 -36.59
CA GLY A 17 13.94 -21.64 -36.36
C GLY A 17 13.37 -20.88 -35.14
N GLN A 18 12.04 -20.83 -35.01
CA GLN A 18 11.38 -20.21 -33.85
C GLN A 18 11.67 -20.99 -32.55
N THR A 19 11.64 -22.32 -32.59
CA THR A 19 11.94 -23.15 -31.42
C THR A 19 13.41 -23.02 -31.01
N ALA A 20 14.33 -22.99 -31.98
CA ALA A 20 15.76 -22.78 -31.72
C ALA A 20 16.05 -21.42 -31.09
N SER A 21 15.27 -20.39 -31.43
CA SER A 21 15.39 -19.05 -30.81
C SER A 21 15.04 -19.02 -29.32
N MET A 22 14.26 -20.00 -28.82
CA MET A 22 13.90 -20.13 -27.41
C MET A 22 14.92 -20.93 -26.57
N ALA A 23 15.92 -21.55 -27.21
CA ALA A 23 16.96 -22.34 -26.52
C ALA A 23 17.71 -21.58 -25.39
N PRO A 24 18.14 -20.30 -25.56
CA PRO A 24 18.82 -19.58 -24.49
C PRO A 24 17.92 -19.31 -23.28
N ASP A 25 16.62 -19.05 -23.50
CA ASP A 25 15.68 -18.80 -22.40
C ASP A 25 15.32 -20.09 -21.66
N TYR A 26 15.24 -21.22 -22.36
CA TYR A 26 15.16 -22.54 -21.73
C TYR A 26 16.37 -22.81 -20.83
N SER A 27 17.59 -22.52 -21.29
CA SER A 27 18.80 -22.67 -20.48
C SER A 27 18.80 -21.79 -19.23
N LYS A 28 18.36 -20.53 -19.35
CA LYS A 28 18.20 -19.62 -18.19
C LYS A 28 17.14 -20.16 -17.21
N ALA A 29 16.02 -20.69 -17.72
CA ALA A 29 14.97 -21.28 -16.89
C ALA A 29 15.48 -22.49 -16.10
N VAL A 30 16.28 -23.36 -16.74
CA VAL A 30 16.93 -24.49 -16.06
C VAL A 30 17.90 -24.02 -14.98
N GLN A 31 18.73 -23.00 -15.24
CA GLN A 31 19.65 -22.45 -14.23
C GLN A 31 18.92 -21.78 -13.06
N ALA A 32 17.80 -21.11 -13.31
CA ALA A 32 16.95 -20.54 -12.26
C ALA A 32 16.30 -21.65 -11.42
N ALA A 33 15.81 -22.70 -12.06
CA ALA A 33 15.24 -23.86 -11.39
C ALA A 33 16.28 -24.60 -10.53
N GLU A 34 17.53 -24.76 -11.02
CA GLU A 34 18.64 -25.33 -10.23
C GLU A 34 18.95 -24.50 -8.98
N LYS A 35 18.94 -23.16 -9.08
CA LYS A 35 19.12 -22.29 -7.90
C LYS A 35 18.00 -22.46 -6.88
N ILE A 36 16.75 -22.51 -7.33
CA ILE A 36 15.59 -22.73 -6.46
C ILE A 36 15.66 -24.11 -5.80
N LEU A 37 15.92 -25.16 -6.58
CA LEU A 37 16.09 -26.52 -6.06
C LEU A 37 17.28 -26.62 -5.10
N GLY A 38 18.37 -25.91 -5.36
CA GLY A 38 19.51 -25.80 -4.46
C GLY A 38 19.15 -25.15 -3.12
N LEU A 39 18.26 -24.15 -3.12
CA LEU A 39 17.74 -23.54 -1.89
C LEU A 39 16.76 -24.46 -1.15
N LEU A 40 15.88 -25.15 -1.87
CA LEU A 40 14.91 -26.09 -1.28
C LEU A 40 15.59 -27.33 -0.68
N ASN A 41 16.63 -27.84 -1.33
CA ASN A 41 17.39 -29.01 -0.86
C ASN A 41 18.49 -28.65 0.16
N ARG A 42 18.63 -27.37 0.53
CA ARG A 42 19.60 -26.96 1.55
C ARG A 42 19.21 -27.57 2.89
N LYS A 43 20.09 -28.41 3.44
CA LYS A 43 19.94 -28.91 4.81
C LYS A 43 19.97 -27.74 5.79
N GLN A 44 18.86 -27.51 6.48
CA GLN A 44 18.72 -26.45 7.48
C GLN A 44 19.51 -26.84 8.73
N SER A 45 20.12 -25.85 9.41
CA SER A 45 20.89 -26.10 10.63
C SER A 45 20.01 -26.42 11.83
N ILE A 46 18.77 -25.91 11.83
CA ILE A 46 17.74 -26.22 12.82
C ILE A 46 16.73 -27.13 12.12
N ASP A 47 16.53 -28.31 12.66
CA ASP A 47 15.54 -29.25 12.15
C ASP A 47 14.13 -28.78 12.51
N ASN A 48 13.30 -28.55 11.49
CA ASN A 48 11.90 -28.15 11.66
C ASN A 48 10.95 -29.37 11.69
N ASP A 49 11.41 -30.54 11.23
CA ASP A 49 10.55 -31.67 10.84
C ASP A 49 10.81 -32.95 11.65
N SER A 50 11.64 -32.88 12.70
CA SER A 50 11.87 -34.03 13.57
C SER A 50 10.56 -34.45 14.25
N SER A 51 10.18 -35.72 14.07
CA SER A 51 9.04 -36.37 14.73
C SER A 51 9.47 -37.09 16.01
N ASP A 52 10.63 -36.74 16.56
CA ASP A 52 11.12 -37.33 17.80
C ASP A 52 10.18 -36.90 18.93
N ASP A 53 9.45 -37.87 19.48
CA ASP A 53 8.65 -37.76 20.69
C ASP A 53 9.62 -37.62 21.88
N ASP A 54 10.24 -36.44 22.02
CA ASP A 54 10.98 -36.12 23.23
C ASP A 54 10.04 -36.27 24.43
N GLU A 55 10.48 -37.01 25.45
CA GLU A 55 9.74 -37.19 26.70
C GLU A 55 9.22 -35.83 27.17
N ILE A 56 7.94 -35.77 27.55
CA ILE A 56 7.24 -34.55 27.98
C ILE A 56 7.98 -33.96 29.18
N LEU A 57 8.96 -33.09 28.91
CA LEU A 57 9.63 -32.29 29.91
C LEU A 57 8.61 -31.29 30.41
N LYS A 58 8.43 -31.22 31.73
CA LYS A 58 7.63 -30.16 32.34
C LYS A 58 8.29 -28.83 31.99
N PHE A 59 7.67 -28.11 31.06
CA PHE A 59 8.03 -26.75 30.73
C PHE A 59 7.50 -25.84 31.83
N ASN A 60 8.41 -25.32 32.66
CA ASN A 60 8.08 -24.33 33.66
C ASN A 60 8.26 -22.91 33.11
N GLY A 61 8.97 -22.73 31.99
CA GLY A 61 9.15 -21.43 31.35
C GLY A 61 10.24 -20.57 31.97
N ASN A 62 11.24 -21.18 32.63
CA ASN A 62 12.42 -20.45 33.08
C ASN A 62 13.45 -20.35 31.95
N PHE A 63 13.91 -19.13 31.67
CA PHE A 63 14.95 -18.87 30.67
C PHE A 63 16.26 -18.47 31.35
N GLU A 64 17.37 -19.04 30.90
CA GLU A 64 18.70 -18.69 31.38
C GLU A 64 19.64 -18.44 30.20
N PHE A 65 20.11 -17.20 30.11
CA PHE A 65 21.29 -16.82 29.34
C PHE A 65 22.47 -16.81 30.29
N ALA A 66 23.53 -17.55 29.97
CA ALA A 66 24.77 -17.59 30.74
C ALA A 66 25.95 -17.33 29.80
N ASN A 67 26.60 -16.18 29.95
CA ASN A 67 27.76 -15.73 29.19
C ASN A 67 27.57 -15.88 27.66
N VAL A 68 26.42 -15.44 27.15
CA VAL A 68 26.10 -15.59 25.73
C VAL A 68 26.83 -14.55 24.90
N HIS A 69 27.63 -15.03 23.96
CA HIS A 69 28.21 -14.25 22.87
C HIS A 69 27.46 -14.57 21.58
N PHE A 70 26.95 -13.54 20.91
CA PHE A 70 26.15 -13.74 19.70
C PHE A 70 26.58 -12.79 18.57
N ILE A 71 26.73 -13.39 17.38
CA ILE A 71 27.06 -12.74 16.12
C ILE A 71 26.12 -13.31 15.06
N TYR A 72 25.53 -12.44 14.23
CA TYR A 72 24.71 -12.91 13.12
C TYR A 72 25.60 -13.53 12.03
N PRO A 73 25.25 -14.71 11.46
CA PRO A 73 26.05 -15.35 10.42
C PRO A 73 26.32 -14.45 9.19
N ASN A 74 25.35 -13.58 8.84
CA ASN A 74 25.46 -12.65 7.72
C ASN A 74 26.24 -11.36 8.05
N ARG A 75 26.66 -11.18 9.31
CA ARG A 75 27.40 -9.99 9.79
C ARG A 75 28.48 -10.41 10.81
N PRO A 76 29.53 -11.14 10.37
CA PRO A 76 30.55 -11.70 11.26
C PRO A 76 31.36 -10.62 12.01
N GLU A 77 31.48 -9.41 11.43
CA GLU A 77 32.25 -8.30 11.97
C GLU A 77 31.60 -7.59 13.18
N SER A 78 30.30 -7.84 13.44
CA SER A 78 29.53 -7.13 14.46
C SER A 78 29.05 -8.05 15.59
N VAL A 79 29.71 -7.97 16.75
CA VAL A 79 29.27 -8.68 17.96
C VAL A 79 28.10 -7.96 18.61
N ILE A 80 26.93 -8.62 18.65
CA ILE A 80 25.67 -8.04 19.13
C ILE A 80 25.48 -8.23 20.63
N LEU A 81 25.72 -9.45 21.14
CA LEU A 81 25.71 -9.75 22.58
C LEU A 81 27.13 -10.11 23.02
N ARG A 82 27.60 -9.48 24.09
CA ARG A 82 28.91 -9.72 24.71
C ARG A 82 28.68 -10.17 26.14
N GLU A 83 29.03 -11.42 26.47
CA GLU A 83 28.90 -11.99 27.82
C GLU A 83 27.50 -11.80 28.44
N PHE A 84 26.44 -11.89 27.62
CA PHE A 84 25.08 -11.60 28.08
C PHE A 84 24.58 -12.70 29.03
N THR A 85 24.29 -12.31 30.28
CA THR A 85 23.83 -13.21 31.35
C THR A 85 22.55 -12.68 31.99
N VAL A 86 21.45 -13.41 31.86
CA VAL A 86 20.13 -13.05 32.41
C VAL A 86 19.37 -14.32 32.78
N LYS A 87 18.72 -14.32 33.96
CA LYS A 87 17.78 -15.38 34.38
C LYS A 87 16.38 -14.79 34.47
N ILE A 88 15.43 -15.38 33.75
CA ILE A 88 14.01 -15.00 33.74
C ILE A 88 13.25 -16.19 34.31
N ARG A 89 12.50 -15.98 35.39
CA ARG A 89 11.69 -17.03 35.99
C ARG A 89 10.34 -17.15 35.28
N ALA A 90 9.72 -18.31 35.41
CA ALA A 90 8.32 -18.51 35.09
C ALA A 90 7.44 -17.38 35.65
N ASP A 91 6.46 -16.93 34.88
CA ASP A 91 5.49 -15.87 35.24
C ASP A 91 6.10 -14.49 35.56
N GLN A 92 7.40 -14.29 35.33
CA GLN A 92 8.06 -13.01 35.51
C GLN A 92 7.95 -12.15 34.24
N GLN A 93 7.37 -10.95 34.36
CA GLN A 93 7.45 -9.94 33.30
C GLN A 93 8.82 -9.25 33.31
N VAL A 94 9.47 -9.17 32.15
CA VAL A 94 10.75 -8.48 31.98
C VAL A 94 10.68 -7.58 30.77
N ALA A 95 10.98 -6.29 30.94
CA ALA A 95 11.13 -5.34 29.85
C ALA A 95 12.59 -5.25 29.40
N LEU A 96 12.83 -5.30 28.08
CA LEU A 96 14.15 -5.10 27.48
C LEU A 96 14.26 -3.66 26.96
N VAL A 97 15.05 -2.81 27.61
CA VAL A 97 15.20 -1.38 27.28
C VAL A 97 16.64 -1.06 26.89
N GLY A 98 16.84 -0.20 25.90
CA GLY A 98 18.16 0.25 25.45
C GLY A 98 18.14 0.92 24.07
N ALA A 99 19.26 1.49 23.62
CA ALA A 99 19.39 2.14 22.30
C ALA A 99 19.22 1.16 21.13
N SER A 100 18.81 1.64 19.95
CA SER A 100 18.71 0.79 18.76
C SER A 100 20.03 0.05 18.49
N GLY A 101 19.96 -1.23 18.13
CA GLY A 101 21.14 -2.08 17.90
C GLY A 101 21.79 -2.74 19.13
N CYS A 102 21.34 -2.46 20.36
CA CYS A 102 21.91 -3.06 21.58
C CYS A 102 21.53 -4.54 21.85
N GLY A 103 20.91 -5.23 20.88
CA GLY A 103 20.57 -6.65 21.00
C GLY A 103 19.17 -6.99 21.55
N LYS A 104 18.25 -6.03 21.76
CA LYS A 104 16.88 -6.29 22.28
C LYS A 104 16.11 -7.32 21.45
N SER A 105 15.94 -7.06 20.15
CA SER A 105 15.27 -7.98 19.23
C SER A 105 16.03 -9.29 19.07
N THR A 106 17.36 -9.24 19.18
CA THR A 106 18.24 -10.42 19.14
C THR A 106 17.98 -11.34 20.35
N THR A 107 17.85 -10.80 21.56
CA THR A 107 17.49 -11.58 22.75
C THR A 107 16.14 -12.27 22.58
N ILE A 108 15.14 -11.57 22.03
CA ILE A 108 13.82 -12.16 21.73
C ILE A 108 13.96 -13.30 20.71
N GLN A 109 14.75 -13.10 19.65
CA GLN A 109 14.98 -14.13 18.62
C GLN A 109 15.68 -15.38 19.17
N LEU A 110 16.56 -15.24 20.17
CA LEU A 110 17.17 -16.37 20.87
C LEU A 110 16.16 -17.12 21.74
N ILE A 111 15.27 -16.40 22.44
CA ILE A 111 14.15 -17.02 23.18
C ILE A 111 13.23 -17.76 22.20
N GLU A 112 12.92 -17.20 21.04
CA GLU A 112 12.07 -17.85 20.03
C GLU A 112 12.77 -18.97 19.23
N ARG A 113 14.05 -19.25 19.55
CA ARG A 113 14.93 -20.23 18.90
C ARG A 113 14.98 -20.04 17.39
N PHE A 114 15.19 -18.81 16.95
CA PHE A 114 15.63 -18.52 15.57
C PHE A 114 17.14 -18.77 15.40
N TYR A 115 17.88 -18.72 16.50
CA TYR A 115 19.29 -19.13 16.57
C TYR A 115 19.52 -19.89 17.89
N ASP A 116 20.48 -20.81 17.91
CA ASP A 116 20.72 -21.67 19.08
C ASP A 116 21.87 -21.16 19.96
N THR A 117 21.59 -20.60 21.15
CA THR A 117 22.65 -20.21 22.12
C THR A 117 22.21 -20.19 23.60
N ASN A 118 21.09 -20.79 23.98
CA ASN A 118 20.44 -20.57 25.28
C ASN A 118 19.98 -21.85 26.00
N LEU A 119 19.75 -21.73 27.31
CA LEU A 119 19.20 -22.78 28.15
C LEU A 119 17.74 -22.47 28.53
N VAL A 120 16.91 -23.51 28.56
CA VAL A 120 15.49 -23.47 28.96
C VAL A 120 15.28 -24.50 30.05
N ASP A 121 14.78 -24.09 31.22
CA ASP A 121 14.58 -24.96 32.39
C ASP A 121 15.83 -25.78 32.77
N SER A 122 17.02 -25.16 32.63
CA SER A 122 18.35 -25.77 32.86
C SER A 122 18.75 -26.87 31.87
N ASN A 123 18.02 -27.04 30.77
CA ASN A 123 18.36 -27.91 29.65
C ASN A 123 18.80 -27.08 28.42
N ASP A 124 19.64 -27.65 27.56
CA ASP A 124 20.01 -27.01 26.30
C ASP A 124 18.79 -26.96 25.38
N ILE A 125 18.47 -25.77 24.85
CA ILE A 125 17.33 -25.60 23.95
C ILE A 125 17.44 -26.45 22.68
N ARG A 126 18.66 -26.83 22.28
CA ARG A 126 18.93 -27.69 21.12
C ARG A 126 18.38 -29.10 21.28
N SER A 127 18.24 -29.57 22.52
CA SER A 127 17.72 -30.91 22.82
C SER A 127 16.19 -30.98 22.84
N LEU A 128 15.50 -29.85 22.59
CA LEU A 128 14.04 -29.83 22.54
C LEU A 128 13.58 -29.92 21.09
N ASN A 129 12.46 -30.59 20.84
CA ASN A 129 11.75 -30.45 19.58
C ASN A 129 11.31 -28.98 19.34
N LEU A 130 11.63 -28.42 18.16
CA LEU A 130 11.36 -27.02 17.84
C LEU A 130 9.86 -26.71 17.75
N GLN A 131 9.07 -27.60 17.14
CA GLN A 131 7.63 -27.41 16.99
C GLN A 131 6.95 -27.41 18.36
N TRP A 132 7.33 -28.37 19.21
CA TRP A 132 6.85 -28.44 20.59
C TRP A 132 7.22 -27.17 21.37
N TYR A 133 8.48 -26.73 21.33
CA TYR A 133 8.95 -25.56 22.06
C TYR A 133 8.22 -24.28 21.66
N ARG A 134 8.02 -24.05 20.35
CA ARG A 134 7.25 -22.89 19.85
C ARG A 134 5.77 -22.96 20.21
N SER A 135 5.20 -24.17 20.36
CA SER A 135 3.83 -24.33 20.85
C SER A 135 3.67 -23.88 22.31
N GLN A 136 4.69 -24.10 23.15
CA GLN A 136 4.71 -23.64 24.55
C GLN A 136 4.89 -22.11 24.65
N ASN A 137 5.79 -21.53 23.84
CA ASN A 137 6.03 -20.08 23.82
C ASN A 137 4.79 -19.26 23.37
N LYS A 138 3.90 -19.85 22.56
CA LYS A 138 2.65 -19.19 22.15
C LYS A 138 1.66 -19.03 23.30
N MET A 139 1.67 -19.88 24.32
CA MET A 139 0.81 -19.74 25.50
C MET A 139 1.22 -18.60 26.44
N SER A 140 2.47 -18.11 26.37
CA SER A 140 2.99 -17.05 27.25
C SER A 140 2.88 -15.62 26.67
N LYS A 141 2.43 -15.45 25.42
CA LYS A 141 2.37 -14.14 24.71
C LYS A 141 1.27 -13.17 25.17
N SER A 142 0.91 -13.16 26.45
CA SER A 142 0.04 -12.09 27.00
C SER A 142 0.82 -10.90 27.57
N GLN A 143 2.14 -10.97 27.75
CA GLN A 143 2.88 -9.92 28.48
C GLN A 143 4.31 -9.71 27.97
N ALA A 144 4.45 -8.95 26.88
CA ALA A 144 5.71 -8.29 26.52
C ALA A 144 5.39 -6.91 25.92
N THR A 145 4.81 -6.05 26.75
CA THR A 145 4.59 -4.63 26.41
C THR A 145 5.91 -3.90 26.59
N CYS A 146 6.53 -3.46 25.49
CA CYS A 146 7.72 -2.62 25.54
C CYS A 146 7.30 -1.18 25.85
N VAL A 147 7.25 -0.83 27.13
CA VAL A 147 7.06 0.56 27.59
C VAL A 147 8.43 1.21 27.66
N CYS A 148 8.66 2.22 26.83
CA CYS A 148 9.88 3.04 26.88
C CYS A 148 9.53 4.36 27.55
N SER A 149 9.77 4.46 28.86
CA SER A 149 9.79 5.73 29.60
C SER A 149 11.21 5.92 30.15
N GLN A 150 11.83 7.05 29.79
CA GLN A 150 13.13 7.44 30.34
C GLN A 150 12.92 8.36 31.55
N SER A 151 13.42 7.96 32.71
CA SER A 151 14.01 8.90 33.66
C SER A 151 14.88 8.18 34.72
N SER A 152 16.17 8.53 34.69
CA SER A 152 17.10 8.73 35.82
C SER A 152 17.32 7.65 36.91
N SER A 153 18.56 7.14 36.91
CA SER A 153 19.49 7.01 38.05
C SER A 153 19.09 6.22 39.31
N SER A 154 19.74 5.08 39.56
CA SER A 154 20.89 4.95 40.50
C SER A 154 21.09 3.53 41.06
N ARG A 155 22.37 3.11 41.03
CA ARG A 155 23.15 2.38 42.05
C ARG A 155 22.72 0.96 42.52
N HIS A 156 23.62 0.04 42.16
CA HIS A 156 24.42 -0.83 43.04
C HIS A 156 23.90 -2.19 43.56
N ARG A 157 24.80 -3.15 43.32
CA ARG A 157 25.34 -4.21 44.21
C ARG A 157 24.62 -5.56 44.27
N SER A 158 25.30 -6.52 43.63
CA SER A 158 25.56 -7.93 43.98
C SER A 158 25.73 -8.18 45.51
N PRO A 159 25.81 -9.43 46.05
CA PRO A 159 26.23 -10.67 45.37
C PRO A 159 25.62 -12.01 45.90
N SER A 160 26.19 -13.10 45.35
CA SER A 160 26.52 -14.41 45.98
C SER A 160 25.39 -15.43 46.18
N GLU A 161 25.43 -16.54 45.43
CA GLU A 161 25.97 -17.87 45.82
C GLU A 161 25.03 -18.66 46.75
N SER A 162 24.99 -19.99 46.78
CA SER A 162 25.26 -21.04 45.82
C SER A 162 24.69 -22.31 46.47
N SER A 163 24.06 -23.15 45.67
CA SER A 163 24.24 -24.61 45.71
C SER A 163 23.63 -25.48 46.84
N ARG A 164 22.99 -26.56 46.35
CA ARG A 164 23.09 -27.99 46.75
C ARG A 164 21.97 -28.66 47.55
N ARG A 165 21.44 -29.68 46.83
CA ARG A 165 21.17 -31.09 47.23
C ARG A 165 19.90 -31.36 48.05
N LYS A 166 19.20 -32.50 47.94
CA LYS A 166 19.01 -33.60 46.95
C LYS A 166 18.10 -34.61 47.67
N LYS A 167 17.10 -35.17 46.97
CA LYS A 167 16.45 -36.49 47.18
C LYS A 167 15.67 -36.67 48.51
N SER A 168 14.62 -37.47 48.65
CA SER A 168 14.21 -38.72 47.99
C SER A 168 12.72 -39.04 48.25
N CYS A 169 12.24 -40.03 47.51
CA CYS A 169 10.89 -40.57 47.34
C CYS A 169 10.32 -41.36 48.55
N LYS A 170 8.98 -41.46 48.65
CA LYS A 170 8.21 -42.68 49.01
C LYS A 170 6.68 -42.48 48.85
N GLN A 171 6.01 -43.41 48.16
CA GLN A 171 4.56 -43.72 48.24
C GLN A 171 4.37 -45.01 49.10
N PRO A 172 3.18 -45.66 49.27
CA PRO A 172 1.76 -45.33 48.99
C PRO A 172 0.74 -45.72 50.10
N ARG A 173 -0.55 -45.30 50.00
CA ARG A 173 -1.78 -46.15 49.86
C ARG A 173 -3.11 -45.50 50.36
N ARG A 174 -4.13 -45.54 49.46
CA ARG A 174 -5.59 -45.89 49.57
C ARG A 174 -6.45 -45.17 50.64
N THR A 175 -7.71 -44.74 50.44
CA THR A 175 -8.87 -45.13 49.58
C THR A 175 -9.97 -44.05 49.74
N SER A 176 -10.75 -43.68 48.72
CA SER A 176 -12.18 -44.06 48.57
C SER A 176 -12.83 -43.33 47.37
N ILE A 177 -13.94 -43.90 46.88
CA ILE A 177 -14.66 -43.66 45.62
C ILE A 177 -15.59 -42.42 45.71
N PRO A 178 -15.79 -41.62 44.63
CA PRO A 178 -16.63 -40.41 44.64
C PRO A 178 -18.08 -40.64 44.17
N SER A 179 -19.00 -39.81 44.69
CA SER A 179 -20.38 -39.57 44.23
C SER A 179 -20.48 -38.38 43.26
N PRO A 180 -21.61 -38.19 42.54
CA PRO A 180 -21.61 -37.65 41.17
C PRO A 180 -21.48 -36.12 41.05
N LEU A 181 -20.79 -35.72 39.98
CA LEU A 181 -20.48 -34.35 39.56
C LEU A 181 -21.72 -33.55 39.14
N GLN A 182 -21.84 -32.33 39.67
CA GLN A 182 -22.48 -31.22 38.96
C GLN A 182 -21.46 -30.56 38.02
N PRO A 183 -21.87 -30.04 36.84
CA PRO A 183 -20.94 -29.51 35.85
C PRO A 183 -20.43 -28.14 36.28
N THR A 184 -19.15 -28.07 36.64
CA THR A 184 -18.44 -26.80 36.86
C THR A 184 -17.82 -26.28 35.55
N SER A 185 -17.98 -24.97 35.39
CA SER A 185 -17.51 -24.07 34.32
C SER A 185 -16.23 -24.50 33.58
N ILE A 186 -16.35 -24.74 32.28
CA ILE A 186 -15.22 -24.88 31.36
C ILE A 186 -14.75 -23.47 30.98
N LYS A 187 -13.55 -23.09 31.42
CA LYS A 187 -12.81 -21.92 30.91
C LYS A 187 -12.31 -22.26 29.49
N SER A 188 -12.76 -21.49 28.50
CA SER A 188 -12.34 -21.58 27.09
C SER A 188 -10.94 -21.01 26.90
N SER A 189 -9.94 -21.89 26.76
CA SER A 189 -8.65 -21.52 26.20
C SER A 189 -8.79 -21.31 24.69
N CYS A 190 -8.60 -20.07 24.26
CA CYS A 190 -8.72 -19.66 22.86
C CYS A 190 -7.33 -19.73 22.20
N ALA A 191 -7.08 -20.80 21.45
CA ALA A 191 -5.98 -20.88 20.48
C ALA A 191 -6.57 -20.75 19.08
N ASP A 192 -6.16 -19.68 18.39
CA ASP A 192 -6.49 -19.36 17.01
C ASP A 192 -5.94 -20.46 16.08
N GLY A 193 -6.81 -21.20 15.40
CA GLY A 193 -6.44 -22.15 14.35
C GLY A 193 -6.79 -23.62 14.58
N LEU A 194 -7.31 -24.02 15.74
CA LEU A 194 -7.82 -25.38 15.91
C LEU A 194 -9.18 -25.51 15.20
N TYR A 195 -9.32 -26.48 14.27
CA TYR A 195 -10.61 -26.80 13.64
C TYR A 195 -11.65 -27.11 14.72
N LYS A 196 -12.56 -26.16 14.96
CA LYS A 196 -13.71 -26.36 15.85
C LYS A 196 -14.79 -27.08 15.04
N PRO A 197 -15.22 -28.28 15.44
CA PRO A 197 -16.30 -28.99 14.74
C PRO A 197 -17.57 -28.11 14.66
N PRO A 198 -18.31 -28.13 13.53
CA PRO A 198 -19.47 -27.24 13.31
C PRO A 198 -20.51 -27.27 14.43
N ALA A 199 -20.71 -28.42 15.06
CA ALA A 199 -21.62 -28.56 16.21
C ALA A 199 -21.16 -27.77 17.44
N LYS A 200 -19.86 -27.71 17.70
CA LYS A 200 -19.27 -26.98 18.83
C LYS A 200 -19.23 -25.48 18.58
N LEU A 201 -19.07 -25.06 17.32
CA LEU A 201 -19.25 -23.66 16.90
C LEU A 201 -20.69 -23.19 17.10
N ARG A 202 -21.69 -24.02 16.71
CA ARG A 202 -23.11 -23.71 16.93
C ARG A 202 -23.43 -23.54 18.41
N LEU A 203 -22.91 -24.41 19.28
CA LEU A 203 -23.10 -24.31 20.73
C LEU A 203 -22.50 -23.02 21.31
N VAL A 204 -21.30 -22.63 20.87
CA VAL A 204 -20.65 -21.36 21.27
C VAL A 204 -21.44 -20.16 20.75
N GLN A 205 -21.97 -20.23 19.52
CA GLN A 205 -22.81 -19.18 18.94
C GLN A 205 -24.15 -19.03 19.67
N THR A 206 -24.75 -20.13 20.15
CA THR A 206 -26.00 -20.08 20.94
C THR A 206 -25.81 -19.61 22.38
N SER A 207 -24.59 -19.71 22.94
CA SER A 207 -24.29 -19.27 24.31
C SER A 207 -23.85 -17.80 24.44
N LEU A 208 -23.56 -17.13 23.32
CA LEU A 208 -23.07 -15.75 23.25
C LEU A 208 -24.16 -14.83 22.68
N THR A 209 -25.18 -14.53 23.48
CA THR A 209 -26.29 -13.61 23.11
C THR A 209 -25.99 -12.14 23.39
N ASP A 210 -24.88 -11.84 24.07
CA ASP A 210 -24.56 -10.50 24.56
C ASP A 210 -23.60 -9.77 23.61
N SER A 211 -24.13 -8.74 22.94
CA SER A 211 -23.47 -7.94 21.89
C SER A 211 -22.22 -7.17 22.35
N SER A 212 -22.01 -7.03 23.66
CA SER A 212 -20.84 -6.37 24.25
C SER A 212 -19.63 -7.29 24.43
N THR A 213 -19.77 -8.59 24.21
CA THR A 213 -18.68 -9.55 24.44
C THR A 213 -17.65 -9.47 23.30
N ILE A 214 -16.35 -9.39 23.64
CA ILE A 214 -15.25 -9.34 22.66
C ILE A 214 -15.30 -10.54 21.70
N GLU A 215 -15.66 -11.72 22.20
CA GLU A 215 -15.78 -12.96 21.41
C GLU A 215 -16.91 -12.87 20.37
N TYR A 216 -18.04 -12.24 20.74
CA TYR A 216 -19.15 -11.98 19.82
C TYR A 216 -18.74 -10.97 18.75
N GLN A 217 -18.10 -9.85 19.15
CA GLN A 217 -17.61 -8.84 18.22
C GLN A 217 -16.57 -9.40 17.23
N ARG A 218 -15.70 -10.32 17.66
CA ARG A 218 -14.76 -11.03 16.77
C ARG A 218 -15.47 -11.97 15.81
N LEU A 219 -16.47 -12.70 16.28
CA LEU A 219 -17.24 -13.61 15.42
C LEU A 219 -18.04 -12.84 14.37
N GLU A 220 -18.65 -11.71 14.75
CA GLU A 220 -19.28 -10.78 13.82
C GLU A 220 -18.29 -10.19 12.81
N TRP A 221 -17.11 -9.77 13.26
CA TRP A 221 -16.07 -9.22 12.38
C TRP A 221 -15.60 -10.26 11.35
N GLU A 222 -15.33 -11.49 11.78
CA GLU A 222 -14.98 -12.59 10.88
C GLU A 222 -16.11 -12.94 9.90
N SER A 223 -17.36 -12.87 10.36
CA SER A 223 -18.53 -13.05 9.49
C SER A 223 -18.67 -11.92 8.46
N LEU A 224 -18.45 -10.67 8.88
CA LEU A 224 -18.46 -9.49 8.02
C LEU A 224 -17.36 -9.57 6.96
N LYS A 225 -16.14 -9.91 7.37
CA LYS A 225 -14.98 -10.10 6.49
C LYS A 225 -15.23 -11.15 5.41
N LYS A 226 -15.70 -12.34 5.80
CA LYS A 226 -16.02 -13.42 4.85
C LYS A 226 -17.11 -13.03 3.88
N THR A 227 -18.11 -12.31 4.36
CA THR A 227 -19.21 -11.82 3.51
C THR A 227 -18.71 -10.80 2.50
N ILE A 228 -18.05 -9.72 2.93
CA ILE A 228 -17.57 -8.65 2.03
C ILE A 228 -16.63 -9.21 0.97
N ILE A 229 -15.56 -9.91 1.38
CA ILE A 229 -14.57 -10.48 0.44
C ILE A 229 -15.23 -11.53 -0.47
N GLY A 230 -16.11 -12.35 0.08
CA GLY A 230 -16.85 -13.36 -0.68
C GLY A 230 -17.78 -12.77 -1.74
N ARG A 231 -18.36 -11.58 -1.50
CA ARG A 231 -19.11 -10.83 -2.51
C ARG A 231 -18.20 -10.23 -3.56
N LEU A 232 -17.14 -9.54 -3.15
CA LEU A 232 -16.19 -8.88 -4.06
C LEU A 232 -15.60 -9.83 -5.11
N ASN A 233 -15.22 -11.04 -4.70
CA ASN A 233 -14.67 -12.06 -5.62
C ASN A 233 -15.68 -12.62 -6.63
N LYS A 234 -16.98 -12.39 -6.43
CA LYS A 234 -18.06 -12.88 -7.30
C LYS A 234 -18.68 -11.78 -8.17
N VAL A 235 -18.19 -10.54 -8.05
CA VAL A 235 -18.73 -9.39 -8.79
C VAL A 235 -18.52 -9.54 -10.29
N ASN A 236 -19.60 -9.38 -11.05
CA ASN A 236 -19.60 -9.29 -12.52
C ASN A 236 -20.69 -8.31 -12.98
N THR A 237 -20.77 -8.05 -14.28
CA THR A 237 -21.71 -7.07 -14.86
C THR A 237 -23.18 -7.44 -14.62
N SER A 238 -23.55 -8.71 -14.59
CA SER A 238 -24.94 -9.15 -14.49
C SER A 238 -25.46 -9.23 -13.05
N ASN A 239 -24.60 -9.48 -12.08
CA ASN A 239 -24.97 -9.59 -10.66
C ASN A 239 -24.62 -8.35 -9.83
N LEU A 240 -23.99 -7.33 -10.43
CA LEU A 240 -23.57 -6.11 -9.73
C LEU A 240 -24.70 -5.44 -8.94
N PRO A 241 -25.92 -5.21 -9.48
CA PRO A 241 -27.02 -4.61 -8.71
C PRO A 241 -27.43 -5.44 -7.49
N LEU A 242 -27.44 -6.77 -7.62
CA LEU A 242 -27.76 -7.67 -6.51
C LEU A 242 -26.68 -7.61 -5.43
N ILE A 243 -25.40 -7.65 -5.81
CA ILE A 243 -24.29 -7.57 -4.87
C ILE A 243 -24.29 -6.24 -4.14
N ILE A 244 -24.56 -5.12 -4.83
CA ILE A 244 -24.71 -3.80 -4.21
C ILE A 244 -25.81 -3.85 -3.14
N SER A 245 -26.97 -4.40 -3.48
CA SER A 245 -28.12 -4.53 -2.58
C SER A 245 -27.78 -5.38 -1.35
N GLU A 246 -27.09 -6.50 -1.54
CA GLU A 246 -26.62 -7.36 -0.44
C GLU A 246 -25.58 -6.65 0.42
N LEU A 247 -24.63 -5.95 -0.19
CA LEU A 247 -23.55 -5.24 0.49
C LEU A 247 -24.11 -4.20 1.46
N PHE A 248 -25.09 -3.40 1.05
CA PHE A 248 -25.74 -2.40 1.91
C PHE A 248 -26.57 -2.99 3.06
N GLN A 249 -26.84 -4.29 3.08
CA GLN A 249 -27.46 -4.95 4.24
C GLN A 249 -26.46 -5.16 5.39
N TYR A 250 -25.16 -5.08 5.12
CA TYR A 250 -24.10 -5.25 6.11
C TYR A 250 -23.48 -3.91 6.52
N ASN A 251 -22.82 -3.89 7.68
CA ASN A 251 -22.16 -2.69 8.19
C ASN A 251 -20.82 -2.44 7.46
N ILE A 252 -20.90 -1.92 6.23
CA ILE A 252 -19.72 -1.60 5.41
C ILE A 252 -18.93 -0.44 6.01
N VAL A 253 -19.57 0.47 6.76
CA VAL A 253 -18.84 1.56 7.44
C VAL A 253 -17.82 0.98 8.43
N ARG A 254 -18.23 -0.01 9.25
CA ARG A 254 -17.33 -0.74 10.14
C ARG A 254 -16.27 -1.53 9.35
N GLY A 255 -16.67 -2.12 8.22
CA GLY A 255 -15.82 -2.90 7.34
C GLY A 255 -15.08 -2.10 6.25
N ARG A 256 -14.97 -0.77 6.34
CA ARG A 256 -14.49 0.08 5.24
C ARG A 256 -13.08 -0.27 4.78
N GLY A 257 -12.19 -0.59 5.74
CA GLY A 257 -10.83 -1.06 5.45
C GLY A 257 -10.81 -2.41 4.74
N LEU A 258 -11.68 -3.35 5.16
CA LEU A 258 -11.83 -4.66 4.52
C LEU A 258 -12.35 -4.53 3.09
N PHE A 259 -13.31 -3.63 2.87
CA PHE A 259 -13.84 -3.36 1.55
C PHE A 259 -12.77 -2.76 0.64
N ALA A 260 -12.08 -1.69 1.09
CA ALA A 260 -11.07 -1.01 0.30
C ALA A 260 -9.89 -1.93 -0.05
N ARG A 261 -9.41 -2.71 0.91
CA ARG A 261 -8.37 -3.70 0.66
C ARG A 261 -8.86 -4.81 -0.25
N GLY A 262 -10.04 -5.36 0.01
CA GLY A 262 -10.61 -6.46 -0.77
C GLY A 262 -10.84 -6.09 -2.24
N ILE A 263 -11.29 -4.87 -2.53
CA ILE A 263 -11.51 -4.44 -3.92
C ILE A 263 -10.19 -4.23 -4.66
N ILE A 264 -9.17 -3.69 -3.97
CA ILE A 264 -7.83 -3.50 -4.55
C ILE A 264 -7.16 -4.86 -4.80
N GLU A 265 -7.22 -5.79 -3.84
CA GLU A 265 -6.68 -7.14 -4.00
C GLU A 265 -7.39 -7.90 -5.14
N ALA A 266 -8.71 -7.79 -5.24
CA ALA A 266 -9.48 -8.40 -6.33
C ALA A 266 -9.11 -7.80 -7.69
N GLN A 267 -8.91 -6.48 -7.76
CA GLN A 267 -8.49 -5.78 -8.97
C GLN A 267 -7.08 -6.19 -9.42
N ILE A 268 -6.12 -6.28 -8.51
CA ILE A 268 -4.75 -6.73 -8.82
C ILE A 268 -4.77 -8.18 -9.31
N ALA A 269 -5.57 -9.04 -8.69
CA ALA A 269 -5.72 -10.43 -9.10
C ALA A 269 -6.48 -10.59 -10.43
N SER A 270 -7.37 -9.66 -10.79
CA SER A 270 -8.27 -9.79 -11.94
C SER A 270 -8.54 -8.45 -12.64
N PRO A 271 -7.54 -7.89 -13.34
CA PRO A 271 -7.61 -6.56 -13.97
C PRO A 271 -8.51 -6.48 -15.21
N PHE A 272 -9.13 -7.59 -15.61
CA PHE A 272 -10.17 -7.58 -16.66
C PHE A 272 -11.51 -7.04 -16.12
N TYR A 273 -11.79 -7.22 -14.83
CA TYR A 273 -13.04 -6.79 -14.19
C TYR A 273 -12.98 -5.36 -13.64
N THR A 274 -11.91 -4.60 -13.92
CA THR A 274 -11.74 -3.22 -13.42
C THR A 274 -12.95 -2.31 -13.65
N PRO A 275 -13.61 -2.32 -14.84
CA PRO A 275 -14.79 -1.48 -15.04
C PRO A 275 -15.93 -1.83 -14.07
N VAL A 276 -16.06 -3.11 -13.69
CA VAL A 276 -17.08 -3.59 -12.76
C VAL A 276 -16.74 -3.19 -11.33
N TYR A 277 -15.47 -3.33 -10.93
CA TYR A 277 -14.99 -2.88 -9.62
C TYR A 277 -15.13 -1.36 -9.47
N ALA A 278 -14.82 -0.59 -10.51
CA ALA A 278 -15.00 0.86 -10.51
C ALA A 278 -16.49 1.26 -10.43
N ALA A 279 -17.39 0.52 -11.10
CA ALA A 279 -18.82 0.73 -10.98
C ALA A 279 -19.31 0.46 -9.54
N LEU A 280 -18.84 -0.63 -8.91
CA LEU A 280 -19.16 -0.93 -7.51
C LEU A 280 -18.68 0.18 -6.57
N VAL A 281 -17.43 0.63 -6.73
CA VAL A 281 -16.88 1.73 -5.93
C VAL A 281 -17.68 3.02 -6.16
N SER A 282 -18.09 3.34 -7.39
CA SER A 282 -18.87 4.54 -7.67
C SER A 282 -20.22 4.57 -6.95
N VAL A 283 -20.94 3.44 -6.92
CA VAL A 283 -22.23 3.34 -6.23
C VAL A 283 -22.04 3.46 -4.72
N ILE A 284 -21.04 2.79 -4.15
CA ILE A 284 -20.75 2.89 -2.72
C ILE A 284 -20.32 4.31 -2.35
N ASN A 285 -19.51 4.95 -3.20
CA ASN A 285 -19.03 6.32 -3.00
C ASN A 285 -20.18 7.35 -3.01
N SER A 286 -21.20 7.15 -3.85
CA SER A 286 -22.39 8.04 -3.85
C SER A 286 -23.15 8.06 -2.52
N LYS A 287 -23.12 6.94 -1.77
CA LYS A 287 -23.84 6.81 -0.49
C LYS A 287 -22.92 6.99 0.72
N ILE A 288 -21.66 6.57 0.62
CA ILE A 288 -20.66 6.60 1.69
C ILE A 288 -19.32 7.08 1.11
N PRO A 289 -19.12 8.40 0.92
CA PRO A 289 -17.93 8.95 0.29
C PRO A 289 -16.60 8.60 0.98
N GLN A 290 -16.63 8.38 2.30
CA GLN A 290 -15.45 7.98 3.09
C GLN A 290 -14.79 6.70 2.58
N ILE A 291 -15.57 5.77 2.02
CA ILE A 291 -15.02 4.53 1.45
C ILE A 291 -14.32 4.82 0.12
N GLY A 292 -14.89 5.68 -0.72
CA GLY A 292 -14.27 6.11 -1.96
C GLY A 292 -12.95 6.84 -1.71
N ASP A 293 -12.94 7.74 -0.72
CA ASP A 293 -11.72 8.45 -0.28
C ASP A 293 -10.63 7.45 0.15
N LEU A 294 -10.97 6.50 1.02
CA LEU A 294 -10.04 5.46 1.48
C LEU A 294 -9.48 4.62 0.32
N VAL A 295 -10.32 4.20 -0.62
CA VAL A 295 -9.89 3.42 -1.80
C VAL A 295 -8.91 4.23 -2.65
N VAL A 296 -9.22 5.49 -2.95
CA VAL A 296 -8.36 6.33 -3.79
C VAL A 296 -7.03 6.62 -3.11
N LYS A 297 -7.02 6.96 -1.82
CA LYS A 297 -5.79 7.20 -1.05
C LYS A 297 -4.88 5.97 -1.04
N GLN A 298 -5.46 4.78 -0.83
CA GLN A 298 -4.71 3.52 -0.91
C GLN A 298 -4.16 3.26 -2.31
N LEU A 299 -4.94 3.49 -3.37
CA LEU A 299 -4.48 3.32 -4.75
C LEU A 299 -3.32 4.25 -5.11
N ILE A 300 -3.39 5.52 -4.72
CA ILE A 300 -2.33 6.50 -4.94
C ILE A 300 -1.05 6.09 -4.20
N SER A 301 -1.17 5.67 -2.94
CA SER A 301 -0.02 5.16 -2.19
C SER A 301 0.57 3.90 -2.81
N LEU A 302 -0.26 2.98 -3.31
CA LEU A 302 0.20 1.75 -3.98
C LEU A 302 0.84 2.05 -5.33
N PHE A 303 0.35 3.04 -6.08
CA PHE A 303 0.97 3.51 -7.30
C PHE A 303 2.41 3.99 -7.02
N HIS A 304 2.60 4.86 -6.02
CA HIS A 304 3.94 5.32 -5.64
C HIS A 304 4.87 4.18 -5.24
N GLN A 305 4.39 3.28 -4.37
CA GLN A 305 5.20 2.14 -3.93
C GLN A 305 5.57 1.19 -5.08
N SER A 306 4.63 0.91 -5.99
CA SER A 306 4.88 0.05 -7.15
C SER A 306 5.81 0.72 -8.16
N TYR A 307 5.65 2.02 -8.41
CA TYR A 307 6.51 2.80 -9.29
C TYR A 307 7.94 2.87 -8.75
N GLN A 308 8.13 3.17 -7.47
CA GLN A 308 9.45 3.20 -6.82
C GLN A 308 10.13 1.82 -6.81
N ARG A 309 9.35 0.73 -6.75
CA ARG A 309 9.86 -0.64 -6.81
C ARG A 309 10.09 -1.15 -8.24
N ASN A 310 9.79 -0.34 -9.25
CA ASN A 310 9.78 -0.74 -10.67
C ASN A 310 8.90 -1.98 -10.94
N ASP A 311 7.79 -2.10 -10.21
CA ASP A 311 6.82 -3.19 -10.37
C ASP A 311 5.77 -2.81 -11.42
N LYS A 312 6.14 -2.99 -12.69
CA LYS A 312 5.34 -2.55 -13.84
C LYS A 312 3.94 -3.18 -13.89
N THR A 313 3.82 -4.46 -13.55
CA THR A 313 2.53 -5.17 -13.67
C THR A 313 1.51 -4.61 -12.67
N ASN A 314 1.93 -4.41 -11.43
CA ASN A 314 1.06 -3.78 -10.42
C ASN A 314 0.81 -2.31 -10.74
N CYS A 315 1.81 -1.57 -11.22
CA CYS A 315 1.64 -0.18 -11.61
C CYS A 315 0.59 -0.04 -12.73
N LEU A 316 0.60 -0.94 -13.72
CA LEU A 316 -0.36 -0.96 -14.82
C LEU A 316 -1.80 -1.22 -14.33
N THR A 317 -2.00 -2.20 -13.45
CA THR A 317 -3.34 -2.55 -12.93
C THR A 317 -3.91 -1.46 -12.02
N ILE A 318 -3.07 -0.81 -11.22
CA ILE A 318 -3.44 0.33 -10.36
C ILE A 318 -3.80 1.54 -11.24
N THR A 319 -2.96 1.86 -12.23
CA THR A 319 -3.16 2.96 -13.16
C THR A 319 -4.47 2.81 -13.93
N ARG A 320 -4.78 1.60 -14.42
CA ARG A 320 -6.08 1.29 -15.05
C ARG A 320 -7.24 1.52 -14.08
N PHE A 321 -7.09 1.13 -12.81
CA PHE A 321 -8.18 1.31 -11.84
C PHE A 321 -8.45 2.79 -11.55
N ILE A 322 -7.39 3.58 -11.35
CA ILE A 322 -7.47 5.04 -11.18
C ILE A 322 -8.17 5.68 -12.38
N ALA A 323 -7.82 5.27 -13.61
CA ALA A 323 -8.46 5.76 -14.84
C ALA A 323 -9.98 5.52 -14.86
N HIS A 324 -10.43 4.32 -14.48
CA HIS A 324 -11.86 4.02 -14.43
C HIS A 324 -12.62 4.71 -13.29
N LEU A 325 -11.95 5.07 -12.19
CA LEU A 325 -12.52 5.89 -11.13
C LEU A 325 -12.68 7.35 -11.58
N LEU A 326 -11.73 7.88 -12.36
CA LEU A 326 -11.86 9.19 -13.02
C LEU A 326 -13.04 9.20 -14.00
N ASN A 327 -13.18 8.17 -14.84
CA ASN A 327 -14.27 8.12 -15.82
C ASN A 327 -15.67 8.21 -15.19
N ARG A 328 -15.82 7.71 -13.95
CA ARG A 328 -17.05 7.72 -13.15
C ARG A 328 -17.16 8.88 -12.16
N ASN A 329 -16.29 9.89 -12.29
CA ASN A 329 -16.25 11.06 -11.41
C ASN A 329 -16.08 10.76 -9.91
N VAL A 330 -15.55 9.57 -9.53
CA VAL A 330 -15.18 9.28 -8.13
C VAL A 330 -13.93 10.07 -7.75
N LEU A 331 -13.01 10.23 -8.70
CA LEU A 331 -11.74 10.94 -8.52
C LEU A 331 -11.66 12.13 -9.47
N HIS A 332 -11.14 13.25 -8.98
CA HIS A 332 -10.82 14.41 -9.80
C HIS A 332 -9.70 14.13 -10.77
N ALA A 333 -9.79 14.68 -11.99
CA ALA A 333 -8.78 14.51 -13.04
C ALA A 333 -7.37 14.93 -12.61
N ILE A 334 -7.26 15.74 -11.56
CA ILE A 334 -6.00 16.31 -11.11
C ILE A 334 -4.97 15.25 -10.73
N ALA A 335 -5.40 14.18 -10.04
CA ALA A 335 -4.54 13.08 -9.68
C ALA A 335 -3.99 12.37 -10.93
N VAL A 336 -4.83 12.16 -11.94
CA VAL A 336 -4.44 11.52 -13.21
C VAL A 336 -3.50 12.42 -14.01
N LEU A 337 -3.76 13.72 -14.06
CA LEU A 337 -2.89 14.68 -14.74
C LEU A 337 -1.53 14.78 -14.05
N GLU A 338 -1.49 14.82 -12.72
CA GLU A 338 -0.25 14.77 -11.92
C GLU A 338 0.53 13.48 -12.20
N MET A 339 -0.15 12.33 -12.31
CA MET A 339 0.49 11.06 -12.70
C MET A 339 1.08 11.15 -14.12
N LEU A 340 0.36 11.70 -15.10
CA LEU A 340 0.85 11.84 -16.47
C LEU A 340 2.07 12.77 -16.56
N VAL A 341 2.04 13.90 -15.84
CA VAL A 341 3.20 14.79 -15.71
C VAL A 341 4.38 14.05 -15.09
N SER A 342 4.14 13.33 -13.99
CA SER A 342 5.21 12.57 -13.30
C SER A 342 5.82 11.48 -14.18
N LEU A 343 5.02 10.81 -15.02
CA LEU A 343 5.49 9.75 -15.91
C LEU A 343 6.24 10.30 -17.13
N LEU A 344 5.82 11.45 -17.68
CA LEU A 344 6.39 12.01 -18.91
C LEU A 344 7.52 13.01 -18.68
N ARG A 345 7.76 13.45 -17.44
CA ARG A 345 8.85 14.39 -17.11
C ARG A 345 10.24 13.81 -17.39
N ASN A 346 10.46 12.54 -17.04
CA ASN A 346 11.70 11.81 -17.32
C ASN A 346 11.35 10.51 -18.05
N PRO A 347 11.14 10.57 -19.38
CA PRO A 347 10.56 9.47 -20.14
C PRO A 347 11.53 8.29 -20.25
N SER A 348 11.18 7.20 -19.57
CA SER A 348 11.70 5.85 -19.78
C SER A 348 10.68 4.99 -20.55
N ASP A 349 11.12 3.90 -21.19
CA ASP A 349 10.22 2.99 -21.91
C ASP A 349 9.04 2.53 -21.04
N ASP A 350 9.29 2.19 -19.77
CA ASP A 350 8.25 1.76 -18.82
C ASP A 350 7.30 2.89 -18.42
N SER A 351 7.83 4.09 -18.14
CA SER A 351 7.00 5.25 -17.77
C SER A 351 6.11 5.71 -18.92
N VAL A 352 6.61 5.66 -20.17
CA VAL A 352 5.87 6.01 -21.37
C VAL A 352 4.81 4.96 -21.66
N GLU A 353 5.12 3.67 -21.50
CA GLU A 353 4.12 2.60 -21.61
C GLU A 353 2.96 2.78 -20.61
N LEU A 354 3.27 3.11 -19.35
CA LEU A 354 2.26 3.41 -18.32
C LEU A 354 1.43 4.65 -18.66
N ALA A 355 2.06 5.72 -19.16
CA ALA A 355 1.37 6.95 -19.55
C ALA A 355 0.43 6.70 -20.75
N ILE A 356 0.88 5.92 -21.73
CA ILE A 356 0.07 5.52 -22.88
C ILE A 356 -1.16 4.73 -22.42
N GLU A 357 -0.98 3.75 -21.53
CA GLU A 357 -2.11 2.97 -21.02
C GLU A 357 -3.11 3.85 -20.24
N LEU A 358 -2.60 4.75 -19.40
CA LEU A 358 -3.44 5.70 -18.67
C LEU A 358 -4.29 6.56 -19.63
N ILE A 359 -3.67 7.12 -20.67
CA ILE A 359 -4.38 7.92 -21.68
C ILE A 359 -5.36 7.06 -22.48
N LYS A 360 -5.06 5.79 -22.78
CA LYS A 360 -6.03 4.92 -23.47
C LYS A 360 -7.32 4.73 -22.68
N GLU A 361 -7.21 4.53 -21.37
CA GLU A 361 -8.34 4.19 -20.50
C GLU A 361 -9.21 5.41 -20.12
N CYS A 362 -8.61 6.60 -19.94
CA CYS A 362 -9.35 7.81 -19.55
C CYS A 362 -9.34 8.94 -20.59
N GLY A 363 -8.69 8.75 -21.74
CA GLY A 363 -8.48 9.79 -22.75
C GLY A 363 -9.77 10.37 -23.31
N GLN A 364 -10.83 9.57 -23.44
CA GLN A 364 -12.13 10.09 -23.87
C GLN A 364 -12.74 11.06 -22.84
N LYS A 365 -12.66 10.73 -21.54
CA LYS A 365 -13.13 11.60 -20.45
C LYS A 365 -12.29 12.88 -20.39
N LEU A 366 -10.97 12.77 -20.52
CA LEU A 366 -10.06 13.92 -20.56
C LEU A 366 -10.28 14.78 -21.81
N SER A 367 -10.60 14.19 -22.96
CA SER A 367 -10.90 14.93 -24.19
C SER A 367 -12.17 15.77 -24.07
N GLN A 368 -13.14 15.34 -23.25
CA GLN A 368 -14.39 16.06 -23.02
C GLN A 368 -14.23 17.17 -21.98
N GLY A 369 -13.49 16.91 -20.90
CA GLY A 369 -13.31 17.88 -19.81
C GLY A 369 -12.13 18.85 -20.00
N TYR A 370 -11.02 18.37 -20.56
CA TYR A 370 -9.72 19.06 -20.56
C TYR A 370 -8.96 18.89 -21.90
N PRO A 371 -9.55 19.26 -23.04
CA PRO A 371 -8.98 19.00 -24.37
C PRO A 371 -7.59 19.64 -24.55
N ARG A 372 -7.39 20.89 -24.10
CA ARG A 372 -6.10 21.61 -24.23
C ARG A 372 -4.97 20.90 -23.47
N ILE A 373 -5.28 20.35 -22.31
CA ILE A 373 -4.30 19.63 -21.48
C ILE A 373 -3.91 18.32 -22.14
N LEU A 374 -4.91 17.60 -22.64
CA LEU A 374 -4.66 16.38 -23.39
C LEU A 374 -3.79 16.68 -24.62
N ASP A 375 -4.04 17.77 -25.34
CA ASP A 375 -3.26 18.20 -26.52
C ASP A 375 -1.78 18.40 -26.20
N SER A 376 -1.47 19.04 -25.08
CA SER A 376 -0.07 19.21 -24.65
C SER A 376 0.61 17.87 -24.34
N PHE A 377 -0.06 16.90 -23.70
CA PHE A 377 0.53 15.56 -23.53
C PHE A 377 0.80 14.87 -24.86
N PHE A 378 -0.09 15.02 -25.85
CA PHE A 378 0.15 14.49 -27.19
C PHE A 378 1.29 15.23 -27.91
N SER A 379 1.46 16.54 -27.69
CA SER A 379 2.62 17.29 -28.18
C SER A 379 3.92 16.75 -27.58
N THR A 380 3.95 16.50 -26.26
CA THR A 380 5.10 15.87 -25.59
C THR A 380 5.41 14.50 -26.18
N LEU A 381 4.40 13.63 -26.34
CA LEU A 381 4.57 12.31 -26.95
C LEU A 381 5.04 12.38 -28.41
N LYS A 382 4.60 13.39 -29.17
CA LYS A 382 5.07 13.63 -30.53
C LYS A 382 6.56 13.99 -30.56
N ASN A 383 7.01 14.85 -29.63
CA ASN A 383 8.43 15.19 -29.53
C ASN A 383 9.27 13.96 -29.18
N LEU A 384 8.77 13.08 -28.30
CA LEU A 384 9.43 11.80 -28.01
C LEU A 384 9.59 10.92 -29.26
N LEU A 385 8.63 10.93 -30.19
CA LEU A 385 8.76 10.17 -31.44
C LEU A 385 9.98 10.59 -32.28
N HIS A 386 10.38 11.86 -32.21
CA HIS A 386 11.43 12.44 -33.05
C HIS A 386 12.78 12.59 -32.33
N GLU A 387 12.78 12.87 -31.02
CA GLU A 387 13.96 13.35 -30.29
C GLU A 387 14.45 12.37 -29.22
N SER A 388 13.73 11.28 -28.95
CA SER A 388 14.06 10.37 -27.84
C SER A 388 14.83 9.13 -28.28
N SER A 389 15.63 8.58 -27.36
CA SER A 389 16.32 7.29 -27.49
C SER A 389 15.48 6.10 -27.01
N LEU A 390 14.16 6.17 -27.15
CA LEU A 390 13.24 5.11 -26.72
C LEU A 390 13.33 3.89 -27.64
N ASP A 391 12.93 2.74 -27.13
CA ASP A 391 12.90 1.53 -27.92
C ASP A 391 11.81 1.56 -29.00
N LYS A 392 12.02 0.80 -30.08
CA LYS A 392 11.09 0.77 -31.22
C LYS A 392 9.69 0.30 -30.81
N ARG A 393 9.58 -0.52 -29.76
CA ARG A 393 8.29 -0.99 -29.24
C ARG A 393 7.50 0.17 -28.65
N THR A 394 8.10 0.97 -27.77
CA THR A 394 7.47 2.12 -27.13
C THR A 394 7.07 3.17 -28.16
N LEU A 395 7.92 3.43 -29.15
CA LEU A 395 7.59 4.30 -30.29
C LEU A 395 6.35 3.82 -31.05
N ASN A 396 6.26 2.53 -31.36
CA ASN A 396 5.06 1.95 -32.00
C ASN A 396 3.81 2.11 -31.10
N MET A 397 3.95 2.01 -29.77
CA MET A 397 2.84 2.21 -28.84
C MET A 397 2.35 3.68 -28.85
N ILE A 398 3.25 4.64 -29.02
CA ILE A 398 2.90 6.06 -29.21
C ILE A 398 2.10 6.22 -30.51
N GLU A 399 2.55 5.64 -31.62
CA GLU A 399 1.82 5.71 -32.90
C GLU A 399 0.40 5.11 -32.79
N VAL A 400 0.28 3.96 -32.13
CA VAL A 400 -1.03 3.34 -31.84
C VAL A 400 -1.92 4.28 -31.02
N LEU A 401 -1.36 5.00 -30.05
CA LEU A 401 -2.12 5.97 -29.26
C LEU A 401 -2.62 7.15 -30.12
N PHE A 402 -1.82 7.65 -31.06
CA PHE A 402 -2.27 8.66 -32.02
C PHE A 402 -3.44 8.17 -32.89
N ALA A 403 -3.40 6.91 -33.34
CA ALA A 403 -4.52 6.30 -34.06
C ALA A 403 -5.80 6.24 -33.21
N ILE A 404 -5.67 5.83 -31.93
CA ILE A 404 -6.80 5.80 -30.99
C ILE A 404 -7.41 7.20 -30.79
N ARG A 405 -6.57 8.24 -30.74
CA ARG A 405 -7.02 9.64 -30.63
C ARG A 405 -7.76 10.11 -31.88
N ILE A 406 -7.28 9.78 -33.07
CA ILE A 406 -7.95 10.11 -34.34
C ILE A 406 -9.35 9.50 -34.38
N ASP A 407 -9.48 8.26 -33.91
CA ASP A 407 -10.77 7.58 -33.77
C ASP A 407 -11.59 8.06 -32.56
N GLN A 408 -11.18 9.14 -31.90
CA GLN A 408 -11.86 9.74 -30.74
C GLN A 408 -12.12 8.74 -29.62
N PHE A 409 -11.19 7.80 -29.40
CA PHE A 409 -11.27 6.79 -28.35
C PHE A 409 -12.51 5.89 -28.44
N LYS A 410 -13.15 5.73 -29.61
CA LYS A 410 -14.36 4.91 -29.79
C LYS A 410 -14.27 3.49 -29.23
N ALA A 411 -13.08 2.87 -29.30
CA ALA A 411 -12.85 1.53 -28.77
C ALA A 411 -12.75 1.47 -27.23
N ASN A 412 -12.52 2.61 -26.56
CA ASN A 412 -12.32 2.74 -25.12
C ASN A 412 -13.31 3.77 -24.53
N PRO A 413 -14.63 3.46 -24.49
CA PRO A 413 -15.61 4.35 -23.90
C PRO A 413 -15.33 4.56 -22.39
N PRO A 414 -15.57 5.75 -21.81
CA PRO A 414 -15.30 6.04 -20.40
C PRO A 414 -15.99 5.04 -19.46
N ILE A 415 -17.26 4.75 -19.75
CA ILE A 415 -18.11 3.84 -19.00
C ILE A 415 -18.70 2.85 -20.00
N PRO A 416 -18.41 1.54 -19.88
CA PRO A 416 -19.04 0.51 -20.71
C PRO A 416 -20.56 0.46 -20.48
N SER A 417 -21.31 0.08 -21.51
CA SER A 417 -22.78 0.00 -21.45
C SER A 417 -23.26 -0.90 -20.30
N GLY A 418 -24.21 -0.43 -19.50
CA GLY A 418 -24.79 -1.19 -18.39
C GLY A 418 -24.01 -1.11 -17.07
N LEU A 419 -22.93 -0.32 -17.01
CA LEU A 419 -22.16 -0.06 -15.79
C LEU A 419 -22.27 1.39 -15.28
N ASP A 420 -23.14 2.18 -15.90
CA ASP A 420 -23.50 3.52 -15.45
C ASP A 420 -24.71 3.40 -14.50
N LEU A 421 -24.44 3.41 -13.20
CA LEU A 421 -25.42 3.07 -12.15
C LEU A 421 -25.71 4.23 -11.19
N VAL A 422 -25.04 5.37 -11.36
CA VAL A 422 -25.13 6.51 -10.44
C VAL A 422 -25.42 7.76 -11.26
N ASP A 423 -26.56 8.39 -10.98
CA ASP A 423 -26.95 9.65 -11.60
C ASP A 423 -25.92 10.75 -11.32
N GLU A 424 -25.73 11.68 -12.26
CA GLU A 424 -24.70 12.72 -12.17
C GLU A 424 -24.81 13.58 -10.90
N ASP A 425 -26.04 13.85 -10.43
CA ASP A 425 -26.31 14.65 -9.23
C ASP A 425 -25.92 13.93 -7.92
N ASP A 426 -25.88 12.61 -7.94
CA ASP A 426 -25.55 11.75 -6.79
C ASP A 426 -24.04 11.44 -6.70
N GLN A 427 -23.25 11.86 -7.69
CA GLN A 427 -21.82 11.57 -7.76
C GLN A 427 -21.02 12.47 -6.80
N TYR A 428 -20.14 11.85 -6.00
CA TYR A 428 -19.19 12.56 -5.16
C TYR A 428 -17.77 12.46 -5.71
N LYS A 429 -17.13 13.61 -5.98
CA LYS A 429 -15.80 13.70 -6.60
C LYS A 429 -14.73 14.03 -5.56
N HIS A 430 -13.79 13.11 -5.34
CA HIS A 430 -12.64 13.31 -4.43
C HIS A 430 -11.52 14.11 -5.10
N THR A 431 -11.00 15.12 -4.41
CA THR A 431 -9.87 15.94 -4.90
C THR A 431 -8.60 15.61 -4.11
N ILE A 432 -7.97 14.50 -4.49
CA ILE A 432 -6.74 13.98 -3.84
C ILE A 432 -5.54 14.28 -4.73
N SER A 433 -4.39 14.62 -4.12
CA SER A 433 -3.13 14.80 -4.85
C SER A 433 -2.24 13.58 -4.72
N LEU A 434 -1.37 13.42 -5.71
CA LEU A 434 -0.38 12.38 -5.80
C LEU A 434 0.61 12.42 -4.61
N HIS A 435 1.05 13.60 -4.15
CA HIS A 435 2.10 13.72 -3.12
C HIS A 435 1.60 13.81 -1.69
N ASP A 436 0.39 14.32 -1.50
CA ASP A 436 -0.29 14.33 -0.21
C ASP A 436 -1.64 13.64 -0.35
N PRO A 437 -1.64 12.29 -0.38
CA PRO A 437 -2.87 11.53 -0.31
C PRO A 437 -3.55 11.66 1.07
N GLY A 438 -3.01 12.41 2.03
CA GLY A 438 -3.47 12.45 3.41
C GLY A 438 -3.04 11.23 4.22
N GLU A 439 -3.33 11.26 5.53
CA GLU A 439 -3.00 10.14 6.42
C GLU A 439 -3.77 8.88 5.99
N LEU A 440 -3.02 7.82 5.71
CA LEU A 440 -3.58 6.49 5.58
C LEU A 440 -4.01 6.04 6.97
N GLU A 441 -5.31 5.85 7.19
CA GLU A 441 -5.79 5.20 8.40
C GLU A 441 -5.00 3.88 8.58
N PRO A 442 -4.29 3.68 9.70
CA PRO A 442 -3.61 2.42 9.96
C PRO A 442 -4.65 1.30 9.84
N MET A 443 -4.27 0.21 9.18
CA MET A 443 -5.18 -0.90 8.88
C MET A 443 -6.04 -1.23 10.10
N LEU A 444 -7.34 -0.94 10.01
CA LEU A 444 -8.36 -1.33 10.98
C LEU A 444 -8.58 -2.84 10.90
N ASP A 445 -7.52 -3.62 11.13
CA ASP A 445 -7.51 -5.08 11.12
C ASP A 445 -7.61 -5.64 12.56
N GLU A 446 -7.46 -4.80 13.59
CA GLU A 446 -7.64 -5.20 14.98
C GLU A 446 -8.93 -4.64 15.57
N SER A 447 -9.70 -5.52 16.21
CA SER A 447 -10.91 -5.23 16.97
C SER A 447 -10.60 -4.26 18.12
N SER A 448 -10.51 -2.97 17.84
CA SER A 448 -10.46 -1.93 18.87
C SER A 448 -11.88 -1.73 19.41
N SER A 449 -12.04 -2.01 20.70
CA SER A 449 -13.25 -1.72 21.45
C SER A 449 -13.52 -0.22 21.40
N SER A 450 -14.72 0.17 20.99
CA SER A 450 -15.18 1.56 20.96
C SER A 450 -15.24 2.14 22.38
N SER A 451 -14.22 2.87 22.78
CA SER A 451 -14.28 3.81 23.90
C SER A 451 -13.89 5.19 23.39
N SER A 452 -14.75 6.16 23.67
CA SER A 452 -14.74 7.57 23.32
C SER A 452 -13.37 8.23 23.48
N ASN A 453 -12.90 8.93 22.45
CA ASN A 453 -11.76 9.84 22.53
C ASN A 453 -12.30 11.28 22.47
N ASN A 454 -12.36 11.93 23.62
CA ASN A 454 -11.94 13.32 23.72
C ASN A 454 -10.40 13.31 23.85
N ASP A 455 -9.76 14.41 23.47
CA ASP A 455 -8.31 14.66 23.55
C ASP A 455 -7.57 14.45 22.21
N GLU A 456 -7.94 15.24 21.20
CA GLU A 456 -7.04 15.60 20.11
C GLU A 456 -6.60 17.06 20.31
N GLU A 457 -5.45 17.26 20.93
CA GLU A 457 -4.62 18.45 20.76
C GLU A 457 -3.20 18.11 21.26
N GLU A 458 -2.19 18.61 20.53
CA GLU A 458 -0.76 18.48 20.78
C GLU A 458 -0.06 17.17 20.32
N LYS A 459 0.48 17.21 19.09
CA LYS A 459 1.91 16.94 18.80
C LYS A 459 2.20 17.12 17.31
N GLN A 460 2.20 18.39 16.90
CA GLN A 460 3.09 18.85 15.84
C GLN A 460 4.52 18.92 16.41
N ASP A 461 5.52 18.78 15.54
CA ASP A 461 6.96 18.94 15.79
C ASP A 461 7.67 17.70 16.38
N ASP A 462 8.24 16.88 15.49
CA ASP A 462 9.64 16.44 15.55
C ASP A 462 9.94 15.36 14.49
N ARG A 463 10.06 15.76 13.23
CA ARG A 463 10.76 14.98 12.18
C ARG A 463 11.48 15.91 11.22
N VAL A 464 12.54 16.54 11.72
CA VAL A 464 13.59 17.08 10.85
C VAL A 464 14.87 16.34 11.20
N GLN A 465 15.58 15.89 10.15
CA GLN A 465 16.94 15.35 10.09
C GLN A 465 17.03 13.87 9.67
N ASN A 466 16.82 13.63 8.38
CA ASN A 466 17.66 12.75 7.55
C ASN A 466 17.29 12.88 6.07
N GLU A 467 17.49 14.06 5.50
CA GLU A 467 17.13 14.35 4.10
C GLU A 467 18.11 15.39 3.52
N ASN A 468 19.37 15.02 3.33
CA ASN A 468 20.34 15.91 2.68
C ASN A 468 21.15 15.11 1.67
N GLN A 469 20.49 14.75 0.56
CA GLN A 469 21.07 14.58 -0.80
C GLN A 469 20.04 14.01 -1.81
N GLN A 470 18.95 13.39 -1.35
CA GLN A 470 17.78 12.98 -2.18
C GLN A 470 16.63 14.01 -2.16
N SER A 471 16.62 14.90 -1.16
CA SER A 471 15.55 15.86 -0.85
C SER A 471 15.35 16.99 -1.86
N ILE A 472 16.39 17.42 -2.58
CA ILE A 472 16.32 18.60 -3.47
C ILE A 472 15.54 18.29 -4.75
N SER A 473 15.73 17.11 -5.34
CA SER A 473 14.98 16.70 -6.55
C SER A 473 13.50 16.42 -6.25
N ASP A 474 13.23 15.81 -5.09
CA ASP A 474 11.87 15.46 -4.66
C ASP A 474 11.07 16.70 -4.22
N GLN A 475 11.72 17.71 -3.62
CA GLN A 475 11.08 19.00 -3.31
C GLN A 475 10.72 19.80 -4.56
N ILE A 476 11.57 19.85 -5.58
CA ILE A 476 11.25 20.55 -6.84
C ILE A 476 10.07 19.87 -7.58
N ASN A 477 10.01 18.54 -7.58
CA ASN A 477 8.90 17.79 -8.17
C ASN A 477 7.59 18.03 -7.41
N THR A 478 7.64 17.98 -6.08
CA THR A 478 6.47 18.23 -5.22
C THR A 478 5.98 19.66 -5.35
N ASN A 479 6.89 20.63 -5.40
CA ASN A 479 6.60 22.05 -5.58
C ASN A 479 5.97 22.35 -6.95
N PHE A 480 6.50 21.76 -8.02
CA PHE A 480 5.94 21.89 -9.38
C PHE A 480 4.55 21.27 -9.49
N LEU A 481 4.35 20.06 -8.94
CA LEU A 481 3.05 19.39 -8.98
C LEU A 481 2.03 20.09 -8.08
N ALA A 482 2.44 20.64 -6.94
CA ALA A 482 1.60 21.51 -6.12
C ALA A 482 1.21 22.81 -6.84
N LEU A 483 2.14 23.41 -7.60
CA LEU A 483 1.86 24.54 -8.48
C LEU A 483 0.85 24.16 -9.58
N PHE A 484 1.12 23.06 -10.28
CA PHE A 484 0.23 22.54 -11.32
C PHE A 484 -1.17 22.26 -10.75
N ARG A 485 -1.23 21.68 -9.55
CA ARG A 485 -2.47 21.38 -8.83
C ARG A 485 -3.28 22.64 -8.53
N THR A 486 -2.65 23.61 -7.88
CA THR A 486 -3.29 24.87 -7.47
C THR A 486 -3.75 25.67 -8.68
N MET A 487 -2.93 25.73 -9.74
CA MET A 487 -3.31 26.36 -11.00
C MET A 487 -4.45 25.61 -11.68
N PHE A 488 -4.39 24.29 -11.77
CA PHE A 488 -5.40 23.48 -12.43
C PHE A 488 -6.75 23.54 -11.71
N LEU A 489 -6.80 23.40 -10.38
CA LEU A 489 -8.05 23.57 -9.61
C LEU A 489 -8.64 24.96 -9.80
N THR A 490 -7.79 25.98 -9.82
CA THR A 490 -8.21 27.36 -10.02
C THR A 490 -8.79 27.57 -11.42
N ILE A 491 -8.17 27.00 -12.45
CA ILE A 491 -8.66 27.06 -13.82
C ILE A 491 -9.96 26.27 -13.96
N ASP A 492 -10.08 25.09 -13.37
CA ASP A 492 -11.31 24.27 -13.44
C ASP A 492 -12.50 24.93 -12.72
N LEU A 493 -12.25 25.51 -11.54
CA LEU A 493 -13.23 26.34 -10.83
C LEU A 493 -13.66 27.56 -11.65
N ASN A 494 -12.73 28.18 -12.40
CA ASN A 494 -13.00 29.33 -13.24
C ASN A 494 -13.57 28.97 -14.62
N HIS A 495 -13.31 27.78 -15.17
CA HIS A 495 -13.89 27.31 -16.43
C HIS A 495 -15.40 27.04 -16.26
N SER A 496 -15.82 26.61 -15.06
CA SER A 496 -17.24 26.64 -14.67
C SER A 496 -17.81 28.07 -14.62
N ALA A 497 -16.96 29.09 -14.45
CA ALA A 497 -17.31 30.51 -14.45
C ALA A 497 -17.08 31.23 -15.81
N GLU A 498 -16.52 30.56 -16.83
CA GLU A 498 -16.16 31.12 -18.15
C GLU A 498 -17.36 31.46 -19.07
N LYS A 499 -18.58 31.53 -18.52
CA LYS A 499 -19.63 32.35 -19.13
C LYS A 499 -19.45 33.86 -18.91
N CYS A 500 -18.46 34.29 -18.10
CA CYS A 500 -18.23 35.70 -17.80
C CYS A 500 -16.99 36.23 -18.54
N THR A 501 -17.22 37.00 -19.60
CA THR A 501 -16.22 37.73 -20.42
C THR A 501 -15.48 38.86 -19.67
N HIS A 502 -15.58 38.91 -18.33
CA HIS A 502 -14.98 39.93 -17.48
C HIS A 502 -14.41 39.31 -16.21
N THR A 503 -13.13 39.59 -15.91
CA THR A 503 -12.56 39.30 -14.59
C THR A 503 -13.20 40.21 -13.54
N THR A 504 -13.85 39.62 -12.54
CA THR A 504 -14.46 40.35 -11.42
C THR A 504 -13.38 40.86 -10.47
N SER A 505 -13.70 41.86 -9.65
CA SER A 505 -12.79 42.31 -8.57
C SER A 505 -12.40 41.15 -7.64
N SER A 506 -13.36 40.27 -7.32
CA SER A 506 -13.14 39.08 -6.50
C SER A 506 -12.17 38.09 -7.14
N SER A 507 -12.28 37.83 -8.45
CA SER A 507 -11.35 36.91 -9.12
C SER A 507 -9.93 37.47 -9.20
N ARG A 508 -9.77 38.79 -9.33
CA ARG A 508 -8.46 39.46 -9.28
C ARG A 508 -7.80 39.39 -7.90
N VAL A 509 -8.59 39.59 -6.83
CA VAL A 509 -8.09 39.43 -5.45
C VAL A 509 -7.69 37.99 -5.18
N TYR A 510 -8.48 37.03 -5.69
CA TYR A 510 -8.16 35.61 -5.57
C TYR A 510 -6.86 35.25 -6.30
N ILE A 511 -6.71 35.64 -7.57
CA ILE A 511 -5.48 35.41 -8.36
C ILE A 511 -4.28 36.06 -7.67
N LYS A 512 -4.42 37.27 -7.12
CA LYS A 512 -3.36 37.91 -6.33
C LYS A 512 -2.94 37.05 -5.14
N SER A 513 -3.89 36.63 -4.31
CA SER A 513 -3.59 35.80 -3.13
C SER A 513 -2.94 34.48 -3.51
N LEU A 514 -3.44 33.83 -4.56
CA LEU A 514 -2.89 32.58 -5.09
C LEU A 514 -1.43 32.74 -5.53
N PHE A 515 -1.11 33.73 -6.35
CA PHE A 515 0.25 33.94 -6.83
C PHE A 515 1.24 34.31 -5.72
N LEU A 516 0.80 35.07 -4.71
CA LEU A 516 1.63 35.38 -3.55
C LEU A 516 1.88 34.16 -2.67
N GLU A 517 0.89 33.28 -2.53
CA GLU A 517 1.03 32.03 -1.80
C GLU A 517 1.93 31.03 -2.54
N LEU A 518 1.86 31.02 -3.88
CA LEU A 518 2.74 30.21 -4.74
C LEU A 518 4.21 30.64 -4.66
N VAL A 519 4.49 31.95 -4.70
CA VAL A 519 5.85 32.46 -4.49
C VAL A 519 6.38 32.03 -3.12
N LYS A 520 5.52 32.02 -2.11
CA LYS A 520 5.88 31.60 -0.76
C LYS A 520 6.13 30.09 -0.66
N SER A 521 5.33 29.27 -1.33
CA SER A 521 5.44 27.80 -1.26
C SER A 521 6.59 27.24 -2.09
N LEU A 522 6.93 27.88 -3.21
CA LEU A 522 7.95 27.38 -4.14
C LEU A 522 9.40 27.67 -3.71
N GLY A 523 9.61 28.55 -2.73
CA GLY A 523 10.93 28.99 -2.27
C GLY A 523 11.33 30.38 -2.76
N GLY A 524 10.57 30.99 -3.68
CA GLY A 524 10.76 32.36 -4.13
C GLY A 524 10.26 32.63 -5.55
N PHE A 525 10.42 33.89 -5.97
CA PHE A 525 9.97 34.39 -7.27
C PHE A 525 10.68 33.72 -8.46
N ASN A 526 11.99 33.49 -8.33
CA ASN A 526 12.80 32.96 -9.44
C ASN A 526 12.43 31.51 -9.80
N GLU A 527 12.09 30.69 -8.81
CA GLU A 527 11.64 29.31 -9.04
C GLU A 527 10.25 29.27 -9.69
N LEU A 528 9.34 30.15 -9.26
CA LEU A 528 8.05 30.33 -9.92
C LEU A 528 8.23 30.77 -11.38
N ASN A 529 9.11 31.74 -11.64
CA ASN A 529 9.35 32.24 -12.99
C ASN A 529 9.89 31.13 -13.90
N ASN A 530 10.94 30.41 -13.46
CA ASN A 530 11.51 29.28 -14.21
C ASN A 530 10.45 28.22 -14.54
N CYS A 531 9.54 27.97 -13.60
CA CYS A 531 8.46 26.99 -13.77
C CYS A 531 7.38 27.46 -14.77
N LEU A 532 7.04 28.75 -14.75
CA LEU A 532 6.04 29.33 -15.64
C LEU A 532 6.57 29.54 -17.07
N THR A 533 7.88 29.72 -17.22
CA THR A 533 8.57 29.82 -18.52
C THR A 533 8.91 28.45 -19.12
N ASP A 534 8.53 27.34 -18.47
CA ASP A 534 8.77 26.00 -19.02
C ASP A 534 8.07 25.85 -20.39
N PRO A 535 8.79 25.50 -21.46
CA PRO A 535 8.22 25.35 -22.80
C PRO A 535 7.07 24.34 -22.85
N THR A 536 7.09 23.34 -21.98
CA THR A 536 6.02 22.32 -21.90
C THR A 536 4.73 22.87 -21.30
N LEU A 537 4.84 23.83 -20.38
CA LEU A 537 3.69 24.41 -19.65
C LEU A 537 3.16 25.72 -20.22
N THR A 538 3.90 26.36 -21.14
CA THR A 538 3.57 27.69 -21.67
C THR A 538 2.16 27.75 -22.29
N GLU A 539 1.70 26.67 -22.93
CA GLU A 539 0.38 26.59 -23.57
C GLU A 539 -0.77 26.65 -22.55
N TYR A 540 -0.54 26.19 -21.31
CA TYR A 540 -1.54 26.18 -20.24
C TYR A 540 -1.77 27.57 -19.64
N PHE A 541 -0.79 28.46 -19.76
CA PHE A 541 -0.82 29.80 -19.16
C PHE A 541 -1.23 30.90 -20.15
N GLN A 542 -1.56 30.57 -21.40
CA GLN A 542 -1.95 31.58 -22.41
C GLN A 542 -3.14 32.46 -21.97
N GLY A 543 -4.09 31.93 -21.20
CA GLY A 543 -5.20 32.72 -20.65
C GLY A 543 -4.77 33.69 -19.54
N LEU A 544 -3.69 33.37 -18.84
CA LEU A 544 -3.12 34.19 -17.77
C LEU A 544 -2.16 35.27 -18.33
N PHE A 545 -1.46 34.92 -19.41
CA PHE A 545 -0.52 35.76 -20.16
C PHE A 545 -0.99 35.96 -21.61
N PRO A 546 -2.09 36.71 -21.82
CA PRO A 546 -2.69 36.89 -23.13
C PRO A 546 -1.78 37.65 -24.10
N ARG A 547 -1.53 37.06 -25.28
CA ARG A 547 -0.79 37.65 -26.42
C ARG A 547 -1.68 38.01 -27.61
N ASP A 548 -2.98 37.76 -27.48
CA ASP A 548 -3.99 37.88 -28.53
C ASP A 548 -4.46 39.32 -28.76
N ASN A 549 -4.66 40.09 -27.69
CA ASN A 549 -5.16 41.46 -27.76
C ASN A 549 -4.29 42.40 -26.92
N PRO A 550 -3.76 43.49 -27.50
CA PRO A 550 -2.89 44.44 -26.79
C PRO A 550 -3.56 45.08 -25.55
N LYS A 551 -4.90 45.14 -25.49
CA LYS A 551 -5.61 45.58 -24.28
C LYS A 551 -5.50 44.56 -23.14
N ASN A 552 -5.64 43.27 -23.45
CA ASN A 552 -5.55 42.18 -22.47
C ASN A 552 -4.10 41.99 -22.02
N THR A 553 -3.14 42.08 -22.94
CA THR A 553 -1.70 42.04 -22.64
C THR A 553 -1.30 43.15 -21.68
N LYS A 554 -1.67 44.40 -21.97
CA LYS A 554 -1.43 45.54 -21.06
C LYS A 554 -2.10 45.36 -19.70
N PHE A 555 -3.30 44.80 -19.67
CA PHE A 555 -3.99 44.51 -18.42
C PHE A 555 -3.22 43.48 -17.59
N SER A 556 -2.74 42.40 -18.20
CA SER A 556 -1.95 41.36 -17.53
C SER A 556 -0.62 41.92 -16.98
N ILE A 557 0.14 42.66 -17.80
CA ILE A 557 1.39 43.33 -17.38
C ILE A 557 1.13 44.24 -16.17
N ASN A 558 0.14 45.12 -16.25
CA ASN A 558 -0.18 46.05 -15.16
C ASN A 558 -0.66 45.33 -13.89
N PHE A 559 -1.43 44.24 -14.05
CA PHE A 559 -1.91 43.46 -12.92
C PHE A 559 -0.75 42.77 -12.19
N PHE A 560 0.12 42.05 -12.90
CA PHE A 560 1.26 41.36 -12.30
C PHE A 560 2.30 42.32 -11.71
N ALA A 561 2.53 43.47 -12.35
CA ALA A 561 3.34 44.55 -11.77
C ALA A 561 2.73 45.08 -10.46
N SER A 562 1.41 45.24 -10.38
CA SER A 562 0.74 45.75 -9.17
C SER A 562 0.81 44.82 -7.96
N ILE A 563 1.04 43.52 -8.19
CA ILE A 563 1.21 42.52 -7.13
C ILE A 563 2.68 42.18 -6.85
N GLY A 564 3.62 42.87 -7.51
CA GLY A 564 5.07 42.70 -7.31
C GLY A 564 5.68 41.50 -8.03
N LEU A 565 5.05 41.04 -9.12
CA LEU A 565 5.46 39.89 -9.93
C LEU A 565 5.67 40.28 -11.40
N ASP A 566 6.22 41.46 -11.63
CA ASP A 566 6.47 42.05 -12.96
C ASP A 566 7.34 41.15 -13.85
N GLY A 567 8.32 40.46 -13.28
CA GLY A 567 9.23 39.59 -14.03
C GLY A 567 8.56 38.40 -14.75
N LEU A 568 7.33 38.01 -14.37
CA LEU A 568 6.54 36.97 -15.07
C LEU A 568 6.04 37.44 -16.43
N THR A 569 6.02 38.76 -16.66
CA THR A 569 5.46 39.38 -17.86
C THR A 569 6.52 39.98 -18.80
N ASN A 570 7.80 39.67 -18.56
CA ASN A 570 8.92 40.22 -19.34
C ASN A 570 8.89 39.85 -20.83
N GLU A 571 8.22 38.75 -21.21
CA GLU A 571 8.10 38.28 -22.59
C GLU A 571 6.81 38.70 -23.31
N LEU A 572 5.93 39.48 -22.64
CA LEU A 572 4.60 39.85 -23.16
C LEU A 572 4.58 41.13 -24.00
#